data_AF-A0A1C5A3F2-F1
#
_entry.id   AF-A0A1C5A3F2-F1
#
_cell.length_a   1.000
_cell.length_b   1.000
_cell.length_c   1.000
_cell.angle_alpha   90.00
_cell.angle_beta   90.00
_cell.angle_gamma   90.00
#
_symmetry.space_group_name_H-M   'P 1'
#
loop_
_entity.id
_entity.type
_entity.pdbx_description
1 polymer ?
#
loop_
_entity_poly.entity_id
_entity_poly.type
_entity_poly.pdbx_seq_one_letter_code
_entity_poly.pdbx_strand_id
1 'polypeptide(L)'
;MTAREPTAQELREQLDAARAVLTVERDDLLKRKRLDAEHRDALAEVAELTTSRTRARRERDRDEEEAAALAELYRRATRSGARARIRTDIDRSAEMRALRIARVRAATLWVGMPVLVAFGAWSTAGVQAGVVTLLGLDSGSAGWWAAWAVEPALITVVAAIIVGRAVLRASGGDTDWRATVAEWTALSTSIGLNLADGWTGTGVAALGGALAHSVGPAGAGGTAWLIGLFVSYVSAARPWEGAPRLADLDLTPPPAAPAADRVARPEVDRPDDLEALVEVVAPTTAELVEQAVERHLAGLPAADPTPTIHRPRWQPAVAPRPRRLATPRAPEVTVVVAEPATPAATRPVRRWHSPTTVRSRHLRDTVTRRMSHGRGDTGSDTAHRRLSSPKPAAGDSDHDTVTRRVSRPKPPSGRQSTAERVAAAVAKNPAVKPDALAKKFGVSTRTIQRAWPKQTAVNGHDHSKGA
;
A
#
# COMPACT_ATOMS: atom_id res chain seq x y z
N MET A 1 -8.62 112.07 39.91
CA MET A 1 -9.83 111.29 39.58
C MET A 1 -10.14 110.42 40.78
N THR A 2 -11.10 110.85 41.61
CA THR A 2 -11.52 110.13 42.81
C THR A 2 -12.32 108.89 42.38
N ALA A 3 -11.77 107.70 42.65
CA ALA A 3 -12.47 106.44 42.46
C ALA A 3 -13.68 106.44 43.40
N ARG A 4 -14.87 106.49 42.81
CA ARG A 4 -16.13 106.37 43.54
C ARG A 4 -16.20 104.93 44.05
N GLU A 5 -16.27 104.75 45.36
CA GLU A 5 -16.43 103.41 45.94
C GLU A 5 -17.75 102.82 45.41
N PRO A 6 -17.72 101.63 44.79
CA PRO A 6 -18.91 101.02 44.24
C PRO A 6 -19.92 100.78 45.37
N THR A 7 -21.16 101.22 45.13
CA THR A 7 -22.24 100.99 46.08
C THR A 7 -22.53 99.49 46.18
N ALA A 8 -22.94 99.01 47.35
CA ALA A 8 -23.16 97.58 47.59
C ALA A 8 -24.15 96.92 46.60
N GLN A 9 -25.02 97.71 45.96
CA GLN A 9 -25.93 97.28 44.91
C GLN A 9 -25.22 97.03 43.58
N GLU A 10 -24.32 97.92 43.16
CA GLU A 10 -23.50 97.75 41.94
C GLU A 10 -22.60 96.50 42.05
N LEU A 11 -22.09 96.20 43.24
CA LEU A 11 -21.25 95.03 43.47
C LEU A 11 -22.06 93.72 43.43
N ARG A 12 -23.33 93.74 43.85
CA ARG A 12 -24.25 92.60 43.69
C ARG A 12 -24.58 92.36 42.22
N GLU A 13 -24.92 93.41 41.49
CA GLU A 13 -25.22 93.33 40.04
C GLU A 13 -23.99 92.84 39.25
N GLN A 14 -22.78 93.28 39.59
CA GLN A 14 -21.54 92.78 38.98
C GLN A 14 -21.28 91.30 39.31
N LEU A 15 -21.52 90.87 40.56
CA LEU A 15 -21.36 89.47 40.94
C LEU A 15 -22.40 88.56 40.26
N ASP A 16 -23.64 89.03 40.12
CA ASP A 16 -24.69 88.27 39.45
C ASP A 16 -24.44 88.20 37.94
N ALA A 17 -23.96 89.29 37.31
CA ALA A 17 -23.50 89.28 35.93
C ALA A 17 -22.31 88.33 35.73
N ALA A 18 -21.32 88.34 36.64
CA ALA A 18 -20.19 87.42 36.59
C ALA A 18 -20.61 85.95 36.77
N ARG A 19 -21.57 85.67 37.65
CA ARG A 19 -22.15 84.33 37.83
C ARG A 19 -22.92 83.86 36.59
N ALA A 20 -23.63 84.75 35.91
CA ALA A 20 -24.33 84.43 34.67
C ALA A 20 -23.33 84.03 33.57
N VAL A 21 -22.23 84.79 33.40
CA VAL A 21 -21.16 84.45 32.45
C VAL A 21 -20.52 83.11 32.79
N LEU A 22 -20.14 82.87 34.05
CA LEU A 22 -19.56 81.60 34.47
C LEU A 22 -20.50 80.41 34.27
N THR A 23 -21.82 80.62 34.40
CA THR A 23 -22.81 79.57 34.15
C THR A 23 -22.85 79.20 32.67
N VAL A 24 -22.87 80.19 31.77
CA VAL A 24 -22.83 79.95 30.32
C VAL A 24 -21.51 79.29 29.91
N GLU A 25 -20.37 79.75 30.41
CA GLU A 25 -19.07 79.14 30.14
C GLU A 25 -19.00 77.69 30.62
N ARG A 26 -19.52 77.40 31.82
CA ARG A 26 -19.59 76.04 32.35
C ARG A 26 -20.49 75.15 31.49
N ASP A 27 -21.65 75.65 31.08
CA ASP A 27 -22.60 74.88 30.28
C ASP A 27 -22.05 74.62 28.86
N ASP A 28 -21.35 75.59 28.26
CA ASP A 28 -20.63 75.41 26.99
C ASP A 28 -19.49 74.40 27.12
N LEU A 29 -18.70 74.46 28.20
CA LEU A 29 -17.64 73.47 28.45
C LEU A 29 -18.20 72.07 28.65
N LEU A 30 -19.31 71.92 29.38
CA LEU A 30 -19.99 70.63 29.56
C LEU A 30 -20.53 70.11 28.23
N LYS A 31 -21.12 70.99 27.41
CA LYS A 31 -21.62 70.64 26.07
C LYS A 31 -20.49 70.20 25.14
N ARG A 32 -19.35 70.90 25.13
CA ARG A 32 -18.16 70.49 24.37
C ARG A 32 -17.64 69.13 24.83
N LYS A 33 -17.47 68.94 26.15
CA LYS A 33 -17.03 67.65 26.71
C LYS A 33 -17.97 66.49 26.36
N ARG A 34 -19.29 66.75 26.34
CA ARG A 34 -20.29 65.76 25.95
C ARG A 34 -20.18 65.40 24.47
N LEU A 35 -20.10 66.40 23.58
CA LEU A 35 -19.91 66.17 22.14
C LEU A 35 -18.59 65.44 21.85
N ASP A 36 -17.51 65.77 22.57
CA ASP A 36 -16.22 65.07 22.44
C ASP A 36 -16.28 63.62 22.92
N ALA A 37 -17.11 63.31 23.91
CA ALA A 37 -17.35 61.95 24.36
C ALA A 37 -18.17 61.17 23.34
N GLU A 38 -19.30 61.73 22.88
CA GLU A 38 -20.15 61.15 21.85
C GLU A 38 -19.38 60.90 20.54
N HIS A 39 -18.51 61.83 20.13
CA HIS A 39 -17.64 61.65 18.97
C HIS A 39 -16.62 60.51 19.16
N ARG A 40 -16.02 60.40 20.35
CA ARG A 40 -15.09 59.30 20.67
C ARG A 40 -15.77 57.93 20.68
N ASP A 41 -16.97 57.85 21.24
CA ASP A 41 -17.77 56.62 21.26
C ASP A 41 -18.17 56.19 19.84
N ALA A 42 -18.59 57.14 19.00
CA ALA A 42 -18.90 56.89 17.59
C ALA A 42 -17.67 56.38 16.79
N LEU A 43 -16.49 56.97 17.03
CA LEU A 43 -15.24 56.50 16.40
C LEU A 43 -14.84 55.09 16.89
N ALA A 44 -15.07 54.78 18.17
CA ALA A 44 -14.80 53.46 18.73
C ALA A 44 -15.70 52.38 18.11
N GLU A 45 -16.99 52.68 17.91
CA GLU A 45 -17.95 51.77 17.26
C GLU A 45 -17.54 51.49 15.79
N VAL A 46 -17.13 52.51 15.05
CA VAL A 46 -16.62 52.34 13.67
C VAL A 46 -15.33 51.50 13.66
N ALA A 47 -14.44 51.70 14.62
CA ALA A 47 -13.23 50.88 14.74
C ALA A 47 -13.55 49.40 15.06
N GLU A 48 -14.51 49.13 15.93
CA GLU A 48 -14.97 47.77 16.23
C GLU A 48 -15.64 47.10 15.02
N LEU A 49 -16.46 47.86 14.29
CA LEU A 49 -17.15 47.37 13.10
C LEU A 49 -16.17 47.10 11.93
N THR A 50 -15.13 47.92 11.77
CA THR A 50 -14.08 47.69 10.76
C THR A 50 -13.19 46.50 11.11
N THR A 51 -12.82 46.34 12.38
CA THR A 51 -12.02 45.19 12.84
C THR A 51 -12.79 43.88 12.75
N SER A 52 -14.06 43.86 13.14
CA SER A 52 -14.94 42.68 13.00
C SER A 52 -15.17 42.30 11.54
N ARG A 53 -15.43 43.27 10.64
CA ARG A 53 -15.53 43.02 9.19
C ARG A 53 -14.22 42.47 8.61
N THR A 54 -13.08 43.02 9.02
CA THR A 54 -11.76 42.53 8.58
C THR A 54 -11.51 41.12 9.05
N ARG A 55 -11.86 40.80 10.30
CA ARG A 55 -11.75 39.44 10.85
C ARG A 55 -12.65 38.46 10.10
N ALA A 56 -13.90 38.84 9.84
CA ALA A 56 -14.85 38.02 9.10
C ALA A 56 -14.38 37.75 7.66
N ARG A 57 -13.77 38.73 6.98
CA ARG A 57 -13.15 38.52 5.65
C ARG A 57 -12.01 37.50 5.73
N ARG A 58 -11.09 37.67 6.67
CA ARG A 58 -9.96 36.72 6.87
C ARG A 58 -10.43 35.31 7.23
N GLU A 59 -11.51 35.15 7.98
CA GLU A 59 -12.09 33.84 8.27
C GLU A 59 -12.67 33.19 7.00
N ARG A 60 -13.41 33.93 6.19
CA ARG A 60 -13.91 33.42 4.89
C ARG A 60 -12.77 33.04 3.94
N ASP A 61 -11.74 33.88 3.84
CA ASP A 61 -10.59 33.59 2.99
C ASP A 61 -9.90 32.27 3.41
N ARG A 62 -9.76 32.03 4.72
CA ARG A 62 -9.23 30.75 5.24
C ARG A 62 -10.16 29.58 4.94
N ASP A 63 -11.47 29.75 5.13
CA ASP A 63 -12.45 28.70 4.84
C ASP A 63 -12.45 28.33 3.35
N GLU A 64 -12.29 29.32 2.45
CA GLU A 64 -12.14 29.11 1.01
C GLU A 64 -10.84 28.37 0.66
N GLU A 65 -9.72 28.73 1.28
CA GLU A 65 -8.43 28.04 1.10
C GLU A 65 -8.51 26.59 1.60
N GLU A 66 -9.09 26.35 2.77
CA GLU A 66 -9.26 25.01 3.34
C GLU A 66 -10.21 24.15 2.49
N ALA A 67 -11.32 24.73 2.01
CA ALA A 67 -12.24 24.05 1.11
C ALA A 67 -11.56 23.68 -0.23
N ALA A 68 -10.76 24.58 -0.80
CA ALA A 68 -9.99 24.31 -2.02
C ALA A 68 -8.95 23.19 -1.82
N ALA A 69 -8.25 23.19 -0.67
CA ALA A 69 -7.30 22.15 -0.32
C ALA A 69 -7.98 20.78 -0.15
N LEU A 70 -9.13 20.72 0.53
CA LEU A 70 -9.93 19.49 0.67
C LEU A 70 -10.42 18.99 -0.68
N ALA A 71 -10.92 19.88 -1.54
CA ALA A 71 -11.37 19.53 -2.89
C ALA A 71 -10.24 18.93 -3.75
N GLU A 72 -9.00 19.42 -3.61
CA GLU A 72 -7.84 18.83 -4.30
C GLU A 72 -7.47 17.45 -3.73
N LEU A 73 -7.54 17.26 -2.42
CA LEU A 73 -7.32 15.95 -1.80
C LEU A 73 -8.35 14.92 -2.26
N TYR A 74 -9.63 15.30 -2.33
CA TYR A 74 -10.68 14.43 -2.88
C TYR A 74 -10.44 14.12 -4.36
N ARG A 75 -10.11 15.11 -5.19
CA ARG A 75 -9.75 14.87 -6.61
C ARG A 75 -8.56 13.92 -6.75
N ARG A 76 -7.56 14.00 -5.88
CA ARG A 76 -6.41 13.10 -5.87
C ARG A 76 -6.79 11.68 -5.42
N ALA A 77 -7.63 11.57 -4.39
CA ALA A 77 -8.13 10.28 -3.88
C ALA A 77 -9.02 9.57 -4.91
N THR A 78 -9.89 10.30 -5.63
CA THR A 78 -10.72 9.74 -6.69
C THR A 78 -9.87 9.25 -7.86
N ARG A 79 -8.86 10.03 -8.27
CA ARG A 79 -7.91 9.62 -9.32
C ARG A 79 -7.10 8.38 -8.93
N SER A 80 -6.64 8.27 -7.68
CA SER A 80 -5.90 7.09 -7.21
C SER A 80 -6.81 5.87 -7.06
N GLY A 81 -8.04 6.06 -6.59
CA GLY A 81 -9.07 5.01 -6.50
C GLY A 81 -9.44 4.45 -7.88
N ALA A 82 -9.64 5.30 -8.88
CA ALA A 82 -9.91 4.87 -10.26
C ALA A 82 -8.76 4.03 -10.84
N ARG A 83 -7.50 4.47 -10.64
CA ARG A 83 -6.33 3.70 -11.07
C ARG A 83 -6.21 2.36 -10.35
N ALA A 84 -6.53 2.31 -9.06
CA ALA A 84 -6.50 1.07 -8.29
C ALA A 84 -7.58 0.07 -8.77
N ARG A 85 -8.77 0.56 -9.12
CA ARG A 85 -9.85 -0.26 -9.71
C ARG A 85 -9.43 -0.81 -11.07
N ILE A 86 -9.01 0.05 -12.00
CA ILE A 86 -8.51 -0.34 -13.33
C ILE A 86 -7.39 -1.39 -13.20
N ARG A 87 -6.43 -1.17 -12.29
CA ARG A 87 -5.36 -2.15 -12.06
C ARG A 87 -5.88 -3.48 -11.53
N THR A 88 -6.84 -3.47 -10.61
CA THR A 88 -7.45 -4.69 -10.07
C THR A 88 -8.22 -5.45 -11.16
N ASP A 89 -8.91 -4.74 -12.04
CA ASP A 89 -9.65 -5.33 -13.15
C ASP A 89 -8.70 -5.94 -14.19
N ILE A 90 -7.63 -5.21 -14.56
CA ILE A 90 -6.54 -5.74 -15.39
C ILE A 90 -5.91 -6.97 -14.74
N ASP A 91 -5.61 -6.93 -13.43
CA ASP A 91 -5.01 -8.06 -12.72
C ASP A 91 -5.95 -9.29 -12.66
N ARG A 92 -7.26 -9.08 -12.76
CA ARG A 92 -8.27 -10.15 -12.82
C ARG A 92 -8.51 -10.71 -14.22
N SER A 93 -8.10 -10.00 -15.27
CA SER A 93 -8.27 -10.40 -16.68
C SER A 93 -7.68 -11.77 -16.99
N ALA A 94 -8.27 -12.44 -17.98
CA ALA A 94 -7.82 -13.75 -18.44
C ALA A 94 -6.38 -13.73 -18.97
N GLU A 95 -5.98 -12.65 -19.63
CA GLU A 95 -4.64 -12.44 -20.20
C GLU A 95 -3.59 -12.34 -19.09
N MET A 96 -3.88 -11.61 -18.01
CA MET A 96 -2.97 -11.52 -16.87
C MET A 96 -2.88 -12.86 -16.11
N ARG A 97 -3.99 -13.63 -16.04
CA ARG A 97 -3.95 -15.01 -15.52
C ARG A 97 -3.08 -15.90 -16.41
N ALA A 98 -3.24 -15.86 -17.73
CA ALA A 98 -2.43 -16.61 -18.67
C ALA A 98 -0.94 -16.24 -18.58
N LEU A 99 -0.62 -14.96 -18.46
CA LEU A 99 0.76 -14.48 -18.27
C LEU A 99 1.35 -14.99 -16.95
N ARG A 100 0.57 -14.99 -15.85
CA ARG A 100 1.01 -15.56 -14.56
C ARG A 100 1.32 -17.05 -14.71
N ILE A 101 0.44 -17.80 -15.36
CA ILE A 101 0.62 -19.24 -15.62
C ILE A 101 1.88 -19.47 -16.47
N ALA A 102 2.08 -18.69 -17.54
CA ALA A 102 3.28 -18.76 -18.38
C ALA A 102 4.56 -18.45 -17.59
N ARG A 103 4.52 -17.46 -16.69
CA ARG A 103 5.64 -17.13 -15.80
C ARG A 103 5.94 -18.24 -14.80
N VAL A 104 4.91 -18.90 -14.24
CA VAL A 104 5.11 -20.07 -13.37
C VAL A 104 5.81 -21.18 -14.15
N ARG A 105 5.34 -21.52 -15.36
CA ARG A 105 5.99 -22.51 -16.22
C ARG A 105 7.46 -22.16 -16.49
N ALA A 106 7.74 -20.92 -16.87
CA ALA A 106 9.10 -20.45 -17.11
C ALA A 106 9.97 -20.54 -15.86
N ALA A 107 9.46 -20.11 -14.70
CA ALA A 107 10.18 -20.19 -13.44
C ALA A 107 10.46 -21.63 -13.01
N THR A 108 9.49 -22.54 -13.13
CA THR A 108 9.66 -23.97 -12.86
C THR A 108 10.77 -24.56 -13.72
N LEU A 109 10.82 -24.24 -15.01
CA LEU A 109 11.88 -24.73 -15.90
C LEU A 109 13.23 -24.07 -15.58
N TRP A 110 13.25 -22.77 -15.33
CA TRP A 110 14.47 -22.03 -15.05
C TRP A 110 15.14 -22.46 -13.74
N VAL A 111 14.36 -22.80 -12.72
CA VAL A 111 14.87 -23.33 -11.44
C VAL A 111 15.10 -24.84 -11.51
N GLY A 112 14.16 -25.58 -12.10
CA GLY A 112 14.21 -27.04 -12.15
C GLY A 112 15.35 -27.58 -13.01
N MET A 113 15.65 -26.95 -14.15
CA MET A 113 16.70 -27.43 -15.06
C MET A 113 18.10 -27.40 -14.45
N PRO A 114 18.59 -26.30 -13.83
CA PRO A 114 19.89 -26.32 -13.15
C PRO A 114 19.98 -27.33 -12.01
N VAL A 115 18.91 -27.48 -11.23
CA VAL A 115 18.86 -28.47 -10.13
C VAL A 115 18.95 -29.89 -10.68
N LEU A 116 18.22 -30.18 -11.77
CA LEU A 116 18.28 -31.45 -12.47
C LEU A 116 19.68 -31.72 -13.02
N VAL A 117 20.34 -30.72 -13.61
CA VAL A 117 21.72 -30.83 -14.11
C VAL A 117 22.70 -31.09 -12.97
N ALA A 118 22.54 -30.43 -11.83
CA ALA A 118 23.39 -30.64 -10.65
C ALA A 118 23.26 -32.06 -10.09
N PHE A 119 22.03 -32.56 -9.94
CA PHE A 119 21.81 -33.95 -9.51
C PHE A 119 22.27 -34.98 -10.55
N GLY A 120 22.07 -34.67 -11.84
CA GLY A 120 22.59 -35.50 -12.93
C GLY A 120 24.11 -35.57 -12.89
N ALA A 121 24.80 -34.45 -12.75
CA ALA A 121 26.26 -34.42 -12.65
C ALA A 121 26.80 -35.13 -11.40
N TRP A 122 26.09 -35.03 -10.27
CA TRP A 122 26.44 -35.76 -9.04
C TRP A 122 26.28 -37.26 -9.21
N SER A 123 25.11 -37.68 -9.73
CA SER A 123 24.82 -39.07 -10.03
C SER A 123 25.85 -39.62 -11.04
N THR A 124 26.26 -38.77 -11.99
CA THR A 124 27.48 -38.81 -12.82
C THR A 124 28.56 -39.79 -12.36
N ALA A 125 29.17 -39.32 -11.29
CA ALA A 125 30.33 -39.92 -10.69
C ALA A 125 29.99 -41.24 -10.00
N GLY A 126 28.81 -41.36 -9.40
CA GLY A 126 28.39 -42.56 -8.68
C GLY A 126 28.07 -43.74 -9.60
N VAL A 127 27.38 -43.51 -10.73
CA VAL A 127 27.16 -44.58 -11.71
C VAL A 127 28.47 -45.01 -12.35
N GLN A 128 29.35 -44.05 -12.66
CA GLN A 128 30.65 -44.33 -13.25
C GLN A 128 31.50 -45.21 -12.32
N ALA A 129 31.59 -44.84 -11.03
CA ALA A 129 32.29 -45.63 -10.02
C ALA A 129 31.68 -47.04 -9.90
N GLY A 130 30.36 -47.16 -9.80
CA GLY A 130 29.68 -48.45 -9.70
C GLY A 130 29.89 -49.36 -10.91
N VAL A 131 29.86 -48.83 -12.13
CA VAL A 131 30.12 -49.60 -13.36
C VAL A 131 31.58 -50.06 -13.42
N VAL A 132 32.53 -49.18 -13.06
CA VAL A 132 33.96 -49.51 -12.99
C VAL A 132 34.23 -50.61 -11.97
N THR A 133 33.64 -50.50 -10.77
CA THR A 133 33.75 -51.50 -9.70
C THR A 133 33.13 -52.83 -10.13
N LEU A 134 31.94 -52.82 -10.74
CA LEU A 134 31.19 -54.03 -11.10
C LEU A 134 31.82 -54.81 -12.27
N LEU A 135 32.45 -54.09 -13.21
CA LEU A 135 33.12 -54.69 -14.37
C LEU A 135 34.64 -54.87 -14.18
N GLY A 136 35.20 -54.41 -13.06
CA GLY A 136 36.64 -54.49 -12.78
C GLY A 136 37.47 -53.72 -13.80
N LEU A 137 37.03 -52.52 -14.20
CA LEU A 137 37.67 -51.75 -15.26
C LEU A 137 38.91 -50.99 -14.74
N ASP A 138 40.01 -51.10 -15.47
CA ASP A 138 41.22 -50.34 -15.16
C ASP A 138 41.01 -48.83 -15.40
N SER A 139 41.55 -48.00 -14.51
CA SER A 139 41.52 -46.55 -14.64
C SER A 139 42.20 -46.10 -15.94
N GLY A 140 41.51 -45.28 -16.74
CA GLY A 140 42.00 -44.80 -18.03
C GLY A 140 41.77 -45.74 -19.21
N SER A 141 41.22 -46.94 -18.99
CA SER A 141 40.80 -47.82 -20.09
C SER A 141 39.65 -47.22 -20.91
N ALA A 142 39.45 -47.72 -22.13
CA ALA A 142 38.30 -47.30 -22.96
C ALA A 142 36.96 -47.61 -22.27
N GLY A 143 36.88 -48.72 -21.52
CA GLY A 143 35.72 -49.06 -20.70
C GLY A 143 35.46 -48.06 -19.57
N TRP A 144 36.51 -47.57 -18.91
CA TRP A 144 36.40 -46.55 -17.86
C TRP A 144 35.83 -45.23 -18.39
N TRP A 145 36.23 -44.81 -19.59
CA TRP A 145 35.65 -43.66 -20.27
C TRP A 145 34.23 -43.91 -20.79
N ALA A 146 33.94 -45.12 -21.28
CA ALA A 146 32.59 -45.48 -21.70
C ALA A 146 31.59 -45.47 -20.53
N ALA A 147 32.04 -45.82 -19.32
CA ALA A 147 31.22 -45.76 -18.11
C ALA A 147 30.69 -44.34 -17.81
N TRP A 148 31.43 -43.28 -18.16
CA TRP A 148 30.94 -41.89 -18.05
C TRP A 148 29.75 -41.58 -18.96
N ALA A 149 29.56 -42.31 -20.06
CA ALA A 149 28.47 -42.09 -21.01
C ALA A 149 27.19 -42.85 -20.64
N VAL A 150 27.29 -43.89 -19.81
CA VAL A 150 26.15 -44.76 -19.42
C VAL A 150 25.03 -43.95 -18.80
N GLU A 151 25.38 -43.07 -17.87
CA GLU A 151 24.39 -42.30 -17.15
C GLU A 151 23.75 -41.16 -17.94
N PRO A 152 24.50 -40.30 -18.66
CA PRO A 152 23.88 -39.35 -19.59
C PRO A 152 22.90 -40.03 -20.54
N ALA A 153 23.20 -41.25 -21.00
CA ALA A 153 22.29 -42.03 -21.82
C ALA A 153 21.00 -42.42 -21.06
N LEU A 154 21.11 -42.96 -19.84
CA LEU A 154 19.95 -43.29 -19.00
C LEU A 154 19.10 -42.05 -18.66
N ILE A 155 19.74 -40.95 -18.26
CA ILE A 155 19.07 -39.68 -17.99
C ILE A 155 18.37 -39.17 -19.25
N THR A 156 19.01 -39.26 -20.42
CA THR A 156 18.41 -38.85 -21.70
C THR A 156 17.15 -39.64 -22.00
N VAL A 157 17.14 -40.96 -21.79
CA VAL A 157 15.96 -41.81 -21.98
C VAL A 157 14.82 -41.39 -21.04
N VAL A 158 15.10 -41.23 -19.75
CA VAL A 158 14.10 -40.81 -18.75
C VAL A 158 13.56 -39.41 -19.06
N ALA A 159 14.46 -38.46 -19.33
CA ALA A 159 14.10 -37.10 -19.70
C ALA A 159 13.24 -37.06 -20.98
N ALA A 160 13.59 -37.85 -22.00
CA ALA A 160 12.79 -37.97 -23.22
C ALA A 160 11.38 -38.50 -22.95
N ILE A 161 11.22 -39.50 -22.07
CA ILE A 161 9.90 -40.02 -21.66
C ILE A 161 9.10 -38.94 -20.92
N ILE A 162 9.71 -38.23 -19.97
CA ILE A 162 9.03 -37.18 -19.19
C ILE A 162 8.61 -36.02 -20.08
N VAL A 163 9.51 -35.54 -20.96
CA VAL A 163 9.21 -34.48 -21.93
C VAL A 163 8.14 -34.93 -22.92
N GLY A 164 8.27 -36.14 -23.47
CA GLY A 164 7.28 -36.72 -24.38
C GLY A 164 5.89 -36.79 -23.74
N ARG A 165 5.81 -37.27 -22.48
CA ARG A 165 4.56 -37.31 -21.71
C ARG A 165 3.98 -35.91 -21.47
N ALA A 166 4.82 -34.94 -21.11
CA ALA A 166 4.38 -33.56 -20.91
C ALA A 166 3.83 -32.94 -22.20
N VAL A 167 4.47 -33.18 -23.34
CA VAL A 167 4.02 -32.71 -24.66
C VAL A 167 2.72 -33.40 -25.08
N LEU A 168 2.62 -34.73 -24.94
CA LEU A 168 1.39 -35.49 -25.22
C LEU A 168 0.22 -34.98 -24.38
N ARG A 169 0.42 -34.76 -23.08
CA ARG A 169 -0.61 -34.22 -22.19
C ARG A 169 -1.03 -32.80 -22.51
N ALA A 170 -0.09 -31.96 -22.94
CA ALA A 170 -0.42 -30.61 -23.41
C ALA A 170 -1.33 -30.63 -24.67
N SER A 171 -1.23 -31.70 -25.47
CA SER A 171 -2.08 -31.93 -26.64
C SER A 171 -3.35 -32.73 -26.34
N GLY A 172 -3.66 -33.01 -25.06
CA GLY A 172 -4.83 -33.78 -24.64
C GLY A 172 -4.68 -35.31 -24.75
N GLY A 173 -3.48 -35.81 -25.05
CA GLY A 173 -3.16 -37.23 -25.00
C GLY A 173 -2.68 -37.67 -23.62
N ASP A 174 -2.54 -38.98 -23.40
CA ASP A 174 -1.85 -39.53 -22.23
C ASP A 174 -0.90 -40.64 -22.68
N THR A 175 0.12 -40.91 -21.89
CA THR A 175 1.04 -42.02 -22.15
C THR A 175 0.49 -43.31 -21.54
N ASP A 176 0.60 -44.41 -22.28
CA ASP A 176 0.24 -45.74 -21.79
C ASP A 176 1.10 -46.16 -20.58
N TRP A 177 0.62 -47.12 -19.78
CA TRP A 177 1.31 -47.65 -18.59
C TRP A 177 2.72 -48.17 -18.88
N ARG A 178 2.97 -48.59 -20.13
CA ARG A 178 4.27 -49.02 -20.63
C ARG A 178 5.35 -47.95 -20.48
N ALA A 179 5.00 -46.68 -20.68
CA ALA A 179 5.93 -45.57 -20.49
C ALA A 179 6.31 -45.39 -19.02
N THR A 180 5.34 -45.58 -18.11
CA THR A 180 5.57 -45.57 -16.66
C THR A 180 6.49 -46.72 -16.24
N VAL A 181 6.29 -47.92 -16.80
CA VAL A 181 7.19 -49.05 -16.53
C VAL A 181 8.60 -48.77 -17.03
N ALA A 182 8.77 -48.28 -18.27
CA ALA A 182 10.08 -47.93 -18.80
C ALA A 182 10.83 -46.90 -17.92
N GLU A 183 10.12 -45.88 -17.44
CA GLU A 183 10.65 -44.88 -16.50
C GLU A 183 11.07 -45.50 -15.16
N TRP A 184 10.19 -46.31 -14.54
CA TRP A 184 10.52 -46.99 -13.28
C TRP A 184 11.67 -47.98 -13.43
N THR A 185 11.75 -48.69 -14.55
CA THR A 185 12.86 -49.61 -14.84
C THR A 185 14.17 -48.82 -14.97
N ALA A 186 14.21 -47.76 -15.77
CA ALA A 186 15.42 -46.93 -15.92
C ALA A 186 15.85 -46.28 -14.60
N LEU A 187 14.90 -45.78 -13.80
CA LEU A 187 15.16 -45.18 -12.49
C LEU A 187 15.68 -46.22 -11.50
N SER A 188 15.06 -47.40 -11.44
CA SER A 188 15.48 -48.49 -10.56
C SER A 188 16.86 -49.01 -10.95
N THR A 189 17.17 -49.10 -12.25
CA THR A 189 18.50 -49.46 -12.75
C THR A 189 19.54 -48.43 -12.34
N SER A 190 19.26 -47.13 -12.49
CA SER A 190 20.17 -46.05 -12.07
C SER A 190 20.43 -46.06 -10.55
N ILE A 191 19.39 -46.26 -9.74
CA ILE A 191 19.51 -46.41 -8.29
C ILE A 191 20.33 -47.66 -7.95
N GLY A 192 20.02 -48.80 -8.57
CA GLY A 192 20.72 -50.06 -8.34
C GLY A 192 22.22 -49.97 -8.65
N LEU A 193 22.59 -49.33 -9.76
CA LEU A 193 23.99 -49.10 -10.13
C LEU A 193 24.71 -48.19 -9.14
N ASN A 194 24.06 -47.14 -8.63
CA ASN A 194 24.63 -46.28 -7.59
C ASN A 194 24.78 -47.00 -6.23
N LEU A 195 23.82 -47.86 -5.88
CA LEU A 195 23.89 -48.64 -4.65
C LEU A 195 25.00 -49.70 -4.72
N ALA A 196 25.27 -50.26 -5.90
CA ALA A 196 26.30 -51.29 -6.09
C ALA A 196 27.70 -50.79 -5.70
N ASP A 197 28.02 -49.51 -5.95
CA ASP A 197 29.30 -48.92 -5.57
C ASP A 197 29.42 -48.72 -4.04
N GLY A 198 28.36 -48.16 -3.44
CA GLY A 198 28.30 -47.89 -2.01
C GLY A 198 28.17 -49.13 -1.13
N TRP A 199 27.88 -50.30 -1.72
CA TRP A 199 27.77 -51.58 -1.00
C TRP A 199 29.13 -52.25 -0.72
N THR A 200 30.24 -51.57 -0.99
CA THR A 200 31.58 -52.06 -0.70
C THR A 200 31.89 -51.98 0.81
N GLY A 201 31.38 -52.95 1.58
CA GLY A 201 31.66 -53.09 3.01
C GLY A 201 30.58 -53.88 3.78
N THR A 202 30.75 -53.99 5.09
CA THR A 202 29.77 -54.62 5.99
C THR A 202 29.27 -53.62 7.03
N GLY A 203 27.96 -53.64 7.31
CA GLY A 203 27.35 -52.88 8.40
C GLY A 203 26.81 -51.50 8.00
N VAL A 204 26.60 -50.64 9.01
CA VAL A 204 25.91 -49.34 8.86
C VAL A 204 26.66 -48.36 7.96
N ALA A 205 27.99 -48.47 7.87
CA ALA A 205 28.81 -47.62 7.01
C ALA A 205 28.54 -47.86 5.51
N ALA A 206 28.38 -49.13 5.10
CA ALA A 206 28.04 -49.48 3.72
C ALA A 206 26.62 -48.98 3.37
N LEU A 207 25.68 -49.10 4.30
CA LEU A 207 24.34 -48.52 4.12
C LEU A 207 24.40 -46.99 3.97
N GLY A 208 25.20 -46.31 4.79
CA GLY A 208 25.41 -44.86 4.70
C GLY A 208 26.02 -44.43 3.36
N GLY A 209 27.03 -45.16 2.88
CA GLY A 209 27.66 -44.93 1.57
C GLY A 209 26.68 -45.14 0.42
N ALA A 210 25.94 -46.25 0.43
CA ALA A 210 24.92 -46.55 -0.57
C ALA A 210 23.80 -45.49 -0.58
N LEU A 211 23.32 -45.06 0.59
CA LEU A 211 22.34 -44.00 0.70
C LEU A 211 22.87 -42.67 0.14
N ALA A 212 24.10 -42.27 0.48
CA ALA A 212 24.71 -41.04 0.00
C ALA A 212 24.82 -41.01 -1.54
N HIS A 213 25.16 -42.14 -2.17
CA HIS A 213 25.24 -42.25 -3.64
C HIS A 213 23.85 -42.27 -4.30
N SER A 214 22.84 -42.83 -3.62
CA SER A 214 21.45 -42.83 -4.14
C SER A 214 20.78 -41.44 -4.17
N VAL A 215 21.32 -40.45 -3.45
CA VAL A 215 20.76 -39.08 -3.41
C VAL A 215 20.73 -38.45 -4.79
N GLY A 216 21.73 -38.71 -5.64
CA GLY A 216 21.79 -38.16 -7.00
C GLY A 216 20.59 -38.59 -7.86
N PRO A 217 20.43 -39.90 -8.16
CA PRO A 217 19.30 -40.41 -8.94
C PRO A 217 17.94 -40.08 -8.32
N ALA A 218 17.81 -40.23 -7.01
CA ALA A 218 16.56 -39.93 -6.31
C ALA A 218 16.21 -38.44 -6.40
N GLY A 219 17.19 -37.56 -6.23
CA GLY A 219 17.05 -36.11 -6.38
C GLY A 219 16.72 -35.71 -7.81
N ALA A 220 17.38 -36.30 -8.81
CA ALA A 220 17.11 -36.07 -10.23
C ALA A 220 15.68 -36.49 -10.61
N GLY A 221 15.29 -37.73 -10.26
CA GLY A 221 13.96 -38.26 -10.50
C GLY A 221 12.86 -37.45 -9.80
N GLY A 222 13.07 -37.10 -8.53
CA GLY A 222 12.16 -36.24 -7.78
C GLY A 222 12.01 -34.84 -8.39
N THR A 223 13.11 -34.23 -8.83
CA THR A 223 13.10 -32.92 -9.50
C THR A 223 12.35 -32.98 -10.82
N ALA A 224 12.62 -33.99 -11.65
CA ALA A 224 11.95 -34.17 -12.93
C ALA A 224 10.44 -34.43 -12.76
N TRP A 225 10.06 -35.24 -11.77
CA TRP A 225 8.67 -35.46 -11.40
C TRP A 225 7.98 -34.16 -10.96
N LEU A 226 8.62 -33.35 -10.11
CA LEU A 226 8.10 -32.05 -9.67
C LEU A 226 7.90 -31.09 -10.86
N ILE A 227 8.87 -31.00 -11.78
CA ILE A 227 8.73 -30.20 -13.00
C ILE A 227 7.50 -30.66 -13.79
N GLY A 228 7.36 -31.98 -14.02
CA GLY A 228 6.21 -32.54 -14.72
C GLY A 228 4.87 -32.25 -14.04
N LEU A 229 4.83 -32.31 -12.70
CA LEU A 229 3.65 -32.02 -11.90
C LEU A 229 3.23 -30.54 -12.00
N PHE A 230 4.18 -29.60 -11.86
CA PHE A 230 3.89 -28.17 -12.02
C PHE A 230 3.46 -27.82 -13.45
N VAL A 231 4.12 -28.39 -14.46
CA VAL A 231 3.71 -28.23 -15.86
C VAL A 231 2.31 -28.78 -16.08
N SER A 232 1.95 -29.91 -15.46
CA SER A 232 0.61 -30.47 -15.55
C SER A 232 -0.44 -29.55 -14.92
N TYR A 233 -0.17 -28.95 -13.76
CA TYR A 233 -1.07 -27.96 -13.15
C TYR A 233 -1.22 -26.69 -13.99
N VAL A 234 -0.14 -26.23 -14.60
CA VAL A 234 -0.15 -25.09 -15.53
C VAL A 234 -0.99 -25.40 -16.77
N SER A 235 -0.85 -26.60 -17.35
CA SER A 235 -1.64 -27.02 -18.52
C SER A 235 -3.11 -27.27 -18.21
N ALA A 236 -3.42 -27.75 -17.00
CA ALA A 236 -4.79 -27.94 -16.54
C ALA A 236 -5.48 -26.63 -16.13
N ALA A 237 -4.71 -25.59 -15.80
CA ALA A 237 -5.26 -24.28 -15.48
C ALA A 237 -5.96 -23.71 -16.72
N ARG A 238 -7.23 -23.33 -16.56
CA ARG A 238 -8.05 -22.72 -17.62
C ARG A 238 -8.17 -21.22 -17.35
N PRO A 239 -7.16 -20.39 -17.72
CA PRO A 239 -7.16 -18.95 -17.38
C PRO A 239 -8.33 -18.17 -17.97
N TRP A 240 -8.93 -18.72 -19.04
CA TRP A 240 -10.04 -18.12 -19.78
C TRP A 240 -11.42 -18.45 -19.18
N GLU A 241 -11.53 -19.46 -18.32
CA GLU A 241 -12.81 -19.82 -17.73
C GLU A 241 -13.18 -18.88 -16.58
N GLY A 242 -14.32 -18.20 -16.71
CA GLY A 242 -14.86 -17.31 -15.67
C GLY A 242 -14.06 -16.02 -15.45
N ALA A 243 -13.19 -15.64 -16.38
CA ALA A 243 -12.44 -14.38 -16.34
C ALA A 243 -12.80 -13.50 -17.56
N PRO A 244 -13.07 -12.20 -17.36
CA PRO A 244 -13.28 -11.28 -18.48
C PRO A 244 -11.99 -11.14 -19.29
N ARG A 245 -12.11 -10.98 -20.61
CA ARG A 245 -10.96 -10.62 -21.45
C ARG A 245 -10.63 -9.16 -21.25
N LEU A 246 -9.37 -8.80 -21.47
CA LEU A 246 -8.91 -7.42 -21.37
C LEU A 246 -9.65 -6.51 -22.36
N ALA A 247 -10.05 -7.04 -23.52
CA ALA A 247 -10.87 -6.34 -24.50
C ALA A 247 -12.33 -6.13 -24.06
N ASP A 248 -12.84 -6.96 -23.15
CA ASP A 248 -14.21 -6.87 -22.62
C ASP A 248 -14.28 -5.94 -21.39
N LEU A 249 -13.13 -5.62 -20.79
CA LEU A 249 -13.06 -4.68 -19.69
C LEU A 249 -13.22 -3.27 -20.26
N ASP A 250 -14.27 -2.57 -19.81
CA ASP A 250 -14.40 -1.14 -20.06
C ASP A 250 -13.35 -0.38 -19.23
N LEU A 251 -12.15 -0.27 -19.80
CA LEU A 251 -11.04 0.46 -19.22
C LEU A 251 -11.16 1.97 -19.50
N THR A 252 -12.28 2.43 -20.06
CA THR A 252 -12.52 3.86 -20.28
C THR A 252 -12.51 4.53 -18.91
N PRO A 253 -11.59 5.48 -18.66
CA PRO A 253 -11.63 6.22 -17.42
C PRO A 253 -13.02 6.86 -17.33
N PRO A 254 -13.70 6.77 -16.17
CA PRO A 254 -15.02 7.37 -16.04
C PRO A 254 -14.92 8.82 -16.50
N PRO A 255 -15.84 9.29 -17.37
CA PRO A 255 -15.80 10.65 -17.86
C PRO A 255 -15.62 11.56 -16.66
N ALA A 256 -14.64 12.47 -16.73
CA ALA A 256 -14.41 13.41 -15.64
C ALA A 256 -15.77 14.01 -15.31
N ALA A 257 -16.26 13.74 -14.09
CA ALA A 257 -17.62 14.14 -13.71
C ALA A 257 -17.78 15.58 -14.18
N PRO A 258 -18.76 15.87 -15.06
CA PRO A 258 -18.91 17.20 -15.63
C PRO A 258 -18.83 18.13 -14.46
N ALA A 259 -17.85 19.05 -14.48
CA ALA A 259 -17.53 19.89 -13.34
C ALA A 259 -18.84 20.51 -12.91
N ALA A 260 -19.46 19.94 -11.87
CA ALA A 260 -20.87 20.14 -11.59
C ALA A 260 -21.02 21.63 -11.55
N ASP A 261 -21.82 22.14 -12.49
CA ASP A 261 -21.93 23.54 -12.88
C ASP A 261 -21.53 24.36 -11.67
N ARG A 262 -20.34 25.02 -11.77
CA ARG A 262 -19.90 25.99 -10.77
C ARG A 262 -21.16 26.74 -10.42
N VAL A 263 -21.72 26.47 -9.23
CA VAL A 263 -23.03 26.94 -8.78
C VAL A 263 -23.15 28.32 -9.35
N ALA A 264 -24.01 28.46 -10.37
CA ALA A 264 -24.03 29.62 -11.27
C ALA A 264 -23.83 30.81 -10.36
N ARG A 265 -22.62 31.38 -10.40
CA ARG A 265 -22.24 32.46 -9.50
C ARG A 265 -23.33 33.47 -9.78
N PRO A 266 -24.23 33.79 -8.84
CA PRO A 266 -25.49 34.46 -9.15
C PRO A 266 -25.11 35.63 -10.02
N GLU A 267 -25.47 35.53 -11.29
CA GLU A 267 -25.22 36.57 -12.26
C GLU A 267 -26.05 37.71 -11.70
N VAL A 268 -25.37 38.72 -11.16
CA VAL A 268 -26.00 39.91 -10.60
C VAL A 268 -26.56 40.64 -11.81
N ASP A 269 -27.71 40.18 -12.28
CA ASP A 269 -28.36 40.60 -13.52
C ASP A 269 -29.21 41.86 -13.31
N ARG A 270 -28.86 42.66 -12.29
CA ARG A 270 -29.46 43.97 -12.02
C ARG A 270 -28.36 45.02 -11.83
N PRO A 271 -28.12 45.88 -12.82
CA PRO A 271 -27.27 47.06 -12.65
C PRO A 271 -27.81 48.02 -11.58
N ASP A 272 -29.11 47.97 -11.27
CA ASP A 272 -29.76 48.89 -10.33
C ASP A 272 -29.41 48.61 -8.85
N ASP A 273 -28.96 47.40 -8.50
CA ASP A 273 -28.56 47.06 -7.12
C ASP A 273 -27.10 47.45 -6.79
N LEU A 274 -26.32 47.88 -7.81
CA LEU A 274 -24.95 48.39 -7.62
C LEU A 274 -24.91 49.89 -7.31
N GLU A 275 -25.94 50.67 -7.69
CA GLU A 275 -26.00 52.10 -7.38
C GLU A 275 -26.27 52.37 -5.89
N ALA A 276 -26.96 51.49 -5.17
CA ALA A 276 -27.25 51.67 -3.74
C ALA A 276 -26.08 51.32 -2.79
N LEU A 277 -24.98 50.73 -3.32
CA LEU A 277 -23.84 50.29 -2.51
C LEU A 277 -22.55 51.08 -2.75
N VAL A 278 -22.56 52.07 -3.65
CA VAL A 278 -21.36 52.84 -4.07
C VAL A 278 -21.42 54.32 -3.65
N GLU A 279 -22.26 54.71 -2.70
CA GLU A 279 -22.17 56.02 -2.04
C GLU A 279 -21.34 55.95 -0.74
N VAL A 280 -20.14 55.39 -0.84
CA VAL A 280 -19.06 55.62 0.14
C VAL A 280 -17.83 56.00 -0.65
N VAL A 281 -17.49 57.29 -0.57
CA VAL A 281 -16.36 58.00 -1.21
C VAL A 281 -15.15 57.08 -1.41
N ALA A 282 -15.05 56.51 -2.61
CA ALA A 282 -13.86 55.80 -3.06
C ALA A 282 -12.92 56.81 -3.74
N PRO A 283 -11.61 56.81 -3.43
CA PRO A 283 -10.65 57.60 -4.18
C PRO A 283 -10.68 57.15 -5.64
N THR A 284 -10.62 58.11 -6.56
CA THR A 284 -10.73 57.84 -7.99
C THR A 284 -9.63 56.87 -8.41
N THR A 285 -9.91 55.98 -9.35
CA THR A 285 -8.98 54.96 -9.85
C THR A 285 -7.65 55.55 -10.33
N ALA A 286 -7.63 56.84 -10.68
CA ALA A 286 -6.43 57.60 -10.98
C ALA A 286 -5.50 57.79 -9.76
N GLU A 287 -6.04 58.17 -8.60
CA GLU A 287 -5.26 58.39 -7.37
C GLU A 287 -4.66 57.09 -6.80
N LEU A 288 -5.38 55.97 -6.95
CA LEU A 288 -4.88 54.65 -6.54
C LEU A 288 -3.74 54.15 -7.44
N VAL A 289 -3.78 54.46 -8.73
CA VAL A 289 -2.69 54.15 -9.67
C VAL A 289 -1.49 55.03 -9.39
N GLU A 290 -1.69 56.31 -9.10
CA GLU A 290 -0.60 57.25 -8.78
C GLU A 290 0.11 56.86 -7.48
N GLN A 291 -0.63 56.51 -6.42
CA GLN A 291 -0.04 55.99 -5.17
C GLN A 291 0.66 54.63 -5.33
N ALA A 292 0.17 53.77 -6.22
CA ALA A 292 0.81 52.48 -6.49
C ALA A 292 2.13 52.65 -7.25
N VAL A 293 2.18 53.58 -8.21
CA VAL A 293 3.37 53.91 -8.98
C VAL A 293 4.42 54.59 -8.09
N GLU A 294 4.02 55.53 -7.23
CA GLU A 294 4.95 56.15 -6.26
C GLU A 294 5.56 55.15 -5.28
N ARG A 295 4.75 54.24 -4.71
CA ARG A 295 5.27 53.18 -3.82
C ARG A 295 6.21 52.21 -4.54
N HIS A 296 5.95 51.92 -5.82
CA HIS A 296 6.81 51.03 -6.58
C HIS A 296 8.14 51.70 -6.95
N LEU A 297 8.13 52.99 -7.31
CA LEU A 297 9.33 53.74 -7.64
C LEU A 297 10.19 54.05 -6.40
N ALA A 298 9.59 54.30 -5.24
CA ALA A 298 10.31 54.52 -3.98
C ALA A 298 10.99 53.26 -3.42
N GLY A 299 10.60 52.07 -3.89
CA GLY A 299 11.15 50.78 -3.47
C GLY A 299 12.27 50.23 -4.34
N LEU A 300 12.64 50.90 -5.45
CA LEU A 300 13.71 50.44 -6.34
C LEU A 300 15.07 50.87 -5.77
N PRO A 301 15.95 49.92 -5.36
CA PRO A 301 17.30 50.26 -4.93
C PRO A 301 18.10 50.86 -6.10
N ALA A 302 18.88 51.90 -5.80
CA ALA A 302 19.76 52.57 -6.76
C ALA A 302 20.65 51.53 -7.47
N ALA A 303 20.65 51.58 -8.80
CA ALA A 303 21.38 50.66 -9.64
C ALA A 303 22.90 50.74 -9.35
N ASP A 304 23.44 49.66 -8.78
CA ASP A 304 24.88 49.43 -8.71
C ASP A 304 25.49 49.39 -10.13
N PRO A 305 26.68 49.97 -10.34
CA PRO A 305 27.31 49.97 -11.65
C PRO A 305 27.74 48.56 -12.07
N THR A 306 27.15 48.10 -13.18
CA THR A 306 27.64 47.11 -14.17
C THR A 306 28.55 45.98 -13.66
N PRO A 307 28.06 44.73 -13.55
CA PRO A 307 28.94 43.58 -13.43
C PRO A 307 29.61 43.28 -14.77
N THR A 308 30.94 43.24 -14.76
CA THR A 308 31.80 42.78 -15.86
C THR A 308 31.37 41.39 -16.30
N ILE A 309 30.98 41.25 -17.56
CA ILE A 309 30.58 39.97 -18.17
C ILE A 309 31.80 39.05 -18.25
N HIS A 310 31.94 38.15 -17.28
CA HIS A 310 32.86 37.01 -17.39
C HIS A 310 32.29 36.00 -18.40
N ARG A 311 32.92 35.92 -19.58
CA ARG A 311 32.68 34.83 -20.53
C ARG A 311 33.02 33.49 -19.86
N PRO A 312 32.10 32.51 -19.82
CA PRO A 312 32.40 31.19 -19.30
C PRO A 312 33.41 30.50 -20.22
N ARG A 313 34.55 30.14 -19.65
CA ARG A 313 35.58 29.31 -20.28
C ARG A 313 34.97 27.92 -20.47
N TRP A 314 34.83 27.48 -21.72
CA TRP A 314 34.40 26.14 -22.08
C TRP A 314 35.33 25.12 -21.42
N GLN A 315 34.82 24.41 -20.40
CA GLN A 315 35.46 23.20 -19.88
C GLN A 315 34.92 22.00 -20.68
N PRO A 316 35.78 21.13 -21.23
CA PRO A 316 35.35 19.92 -21.91
C PRO A 316 34.61 19.01 -20.93
N ALA A 317 33.43 18.56 -21.35
CA ALA A 317 32.54 17.72 -20.56
C ALA A 317 33.23 16.40 -20.18
N VAL A 318 33.56 16.26 -18.89
CA VAL A 318 33.88 14.95 -18.30
C VAL A 318 32.58 14.16 -18.24
N ALA A 319 32.51 13.07 -19.00
CA ALA A 319 31.37 12.18 -19.04
C ALA A 319 30.97 11.74 -17.62
N PRO A 320 29.69 11.80 -17.23
CA PRO A 320 29.25 11.34 -15.92
C PRO A 320 29.48 9.84 -15.82
N ARG A 321 30.30 9.43 -14.84
CA ARG A 321 30.46 8.01 -14.46
C ARG A 321 29.08 7.40 -14.20
N PRO A 322 28.77 6.22 -14.74
CA PRO A 322 27.50 5.55 -14.50
C PRO A 322 27.34 5.28 -13.01
N ARG A 323 26.34 5.93 -12.41
CA ARG A 323 25.93 5.71 -11.03
C ARG A 323 25.43 4.28 -10.94
N ARG A 324 26.19 3.37 -10.32
CA ARG A 324 25.74 2.01 -9.98
C ARG A 324 24.43 2.13 -9.22
N LEU A 325 23.33 1.76 -9.87
CA LEU A 325 22.05 1.50 -9.23
C LEU A 325 22.30 0.36 -8.23
N ALA A 326 22.24 0.69 -6.94
CA ALA A 326 22.19 -0.31 -5.90
C ALA A 326 20.90 -1.11 -6.08
N THR A 327 21.02 -2.33 -6.56
CA THR A 327 19.97 -3.34 -6.50
C THR A 327 19.46 -3.44 -5.06
N PRO A 328 18.15 -3.33 -4.82
CA PRO A 328 17.60 -3.54 -3.49
C PRO A 328 17.95 -4.96 -3.05
N ARG A 329 18.70 -5.05 -1.94
CA ARG A 329 19.07 -6.29 -1.28
C ARG A 329 17.78 -7.00 -0.87
N ALA A 330 17.60 -8.24 -1.35
CA ALA A 330 16.50 -9.10 -0.95
C ALA A 330 16.44 -9.19 0.59
N PRO A 331 15.25 -9.22 1.20
CA PRO A 331 15.13 -9.35 2.64
C PRO A 331 15.76 -10.66 3.10
N GLU A 332 16.61 -10.56 4.12
CA GLU A 332 17.20 -11.68 4.83
C GLU A 332 16.08 -12.49 5.48
N VAL A 333 15.80 -13.67 4.94
CA VAL A 333 14.85 -14.62 5.51
C VAL A 333 15.55 -15.32 6.66
N THR A 334 15.30 -14.87 7.88
CA THR A 334 15.71 -15.60 9.08
C THR A 334 14.76 -16.77 9.28
N VAL A 335 15.20 -17.97 8.93
CA VAL A 335 14.50 -19.21 9.29
C VAL A 335 14.78 -19.48 10.75
N VAL A 336 13.79 -19.22 11.61
CA VAL A 336 13.81 -19.70 12.99
C VAL A 336 13.45 -21.17 12.96
N VAL A 337 14.44 -22.04 13.14
CA VAL A 337 14.23 -23.47 13.38
C VAL A 337 13.68 -23.59 14.80
N ALA A 338 12.41 -23.95 14.93
CA ALA A 338 11.82 -24.30 16.21
C ALA A 338 12.49 -25.58 16.74
N GLU A 339 12.97 -25.54 17.98
CA GLU A 339 13.40 -26.75 18.69
C GLU A 339 12.25 -27.76 18.72
N PRO A 340 12.53 -29.06 18.45
CA PRO A 340 11.49 -30.08 18.49
C PRO A 340 11.00 -30.25 19.93
N ALA A 341 9.70 -30.05 20.13
CA ALA A 341 9.04 -30.32 21.39
C ALA A 341 9.20 -31.79 21.78
N THR A 342 9.65 -32.03 23.01
CA THR A 342 9.71 -33.33 23.67
C THR A 342 8.34 -34.02 23.57
N PRO A 343 8.25 -35.27 23.07
CA PRO A 343 6.96 -35.95 22.93
C PRO A 343 6.37 -36.24 24.32
N ALA A 344 5.23 -35.61 24.61
CA ALA A 344 4.40 -35.93 25.76
C ALA A 344 3.79 -37.32 25.59
N ALA A 345 3.82 -38.10 26.67
CA ALA A 345 3.34 -39.48 26.74
C ALA A 345 1.88 -39.62 26.25
N THR A 346 1.71 -40.47 25.24
CA THR A 346 0.43 -40.88 24.67
C THR A 346 -0.42 -41.63 25.70
N ARG A 347 -1.61 -41.09 26.00
CA ARG A 347 -2.71 -41.82 26.66
C ARG A 347 -3.42 -42.73 25.64
N PRO A 348 -3.91 -43.92 26.05
CA PRO A 348 -4.49 -44.90 25.14
C PRO A 348 -5.87 -44.48 24.61
N VAL A 349 -6.04 -44.63 23.30
CA VAL A 349 -7.27 -44.37 22.56
C VAL A 349 -8.28 -45.50 22.77
N ARG A 350 -9.52 -45.12 23.10
CA ARG A 350 -10.69 -46.00 23.22
C ARG A 350 -11.02 -46.65 21.87
N ARG A 351 -11.13 -47.98 21.93
CA ARG A 351 -11.66 -48.91 20.92
C ARG A 351 -13.04 -48.46 20.42
N TRP A 352 -13.21 -48.30 19.11
CA TRP A 352 -14.51 -48.29 18.45
C TRP A 352 -14.67 -49.58 17.65
N HIS A 353 -15.83 -50.23 17.83
CA HIS A 353 -16.19 -51.50 17.22
C HIS A 353 -16.60 -51.33 15.76
N SER A 354 -16.08 -52.19 14.89
CA SER A 354 -16.54 -52.36 13.50
C SER A 354 -17.78 -53.26 13.45
N PRO A 355 -18.81 -52.96 12.63
CA PRO A 355 -19.81 -53.95 12.27
C PRO A 355 -19.43 -54.67 10.96
N THR A 356 -19.19 -55.95 11.14
CA THR A 356 -19.66 -57.13 10.39
C THR A 356 -20.01 -57.00 8.90
N THR A 357 -19.35 -57.90 8.16
CA THR A 357 -19.59 -58.39 6.80
C THR A 357 -21.03 -58.83 6.54
N VAL A 358 -21.59 -58.45 5.38
CA VAL A 358 -22.72 -59.14 4.75
C VAL A 358 -22.38 -59.57 3.32
N ARG A 359 -22.40 -60.90 3.23
CA ARG A 359 -22.34 -61.88 2.15
C ARG A 359 -23.05 -61.52 0.83
N SER A 360 -22.42 -61.98 -0.24
CA SER A 360 -22.86 -62.08 -1.62
C SER A 360 -24.12 -62.92 -1.86
N ARG A 361 -24.91 -62.55 -2.87
CA ARG A 361 -25.80 -63.46 -3.60
C ARG A 361 -25.92 -63.07 -5.07
N HIS A 362 -25.67 -64.06 -5.93
CA HIS A 362 -25.97 -64.11 -7.36
C HIS A 362 -27.44 -63.84 -7.67
N LEU A 363 -27.72 -63.27 -8.85
CA LEU A 363 -28.58 -63.91 -9.86
C LEU A 363 -28.48 -63.20 -11.22
N ARG A 364 -28.27 -64.01 -12.27
CA ARG A 364 -28.57 -63.70 -13.67
C ARG A 364 -30.10 -63.60 -13.82
N ASP A 365 -30.61 -62.69 -14.64
CA ASP A 365 -31.21 -63.09 -15.92
C ASP A 365 -31.73 -61.89 -16.74
N THR A 366 -31.55 -62.08 -18.05
CA THR A 366 -32.33 -61.62 -19.20
C THR A 366 -33.61 -60.80 -18.97
N VAL A 367 -33.85 -59.79 -19.81
CA VAL A 367 -34.97 -59.76 -20.79
C VAL A 367 -34.87 -58.52 -21.68
N THR A 368 -35.14 -58.78 -22.95
CA THR A 368 -35.26 -57.87 -24.09
C THR A 368 -36.49 -56.97 -24.02
N ARG A 369 -36.52 -55.98 -24.94
CA ARG A 369 -37.70 -55.52 -25.70
C ARG A 369 -38.32 -54.17 -25.29
N ARG A 370 -38.24 -53.26 -26.25
CA ARG A 370 -39.35 -52.59 -26.98
C ARG A 370 -39.48 -51.07 -26.83
N MET A 371 -39.33 -50.45 -28.00
CA MET A 371 -39.92 -49.22 -28.51
C MET A 371 -41.23 -48.76 -27.86
N SER A 372 -41.40 -47.43 -27.76
CA SER A 372 -42.45 -46.63 -28.44
C SER A 372 -42.60 -45.27 -27.72
N HIS A 373 -42.39 -44.15 -28.41
CA HIS A 373 -43.40 -43.20 -28.92
C HIS A 373 -43.96 -42.16 -27.92
N GLY A 374 -44.16 -40.94 -28.46
CA GLY A 374 -44.85 -39.79 -27.87
C GLY A 374 -43.89 -38.62 -27.70
N ARG A 375 -43.78 -37.59 -28.56
CA ARG A 375 -44.74 -36.81 -29.36
C ARG A 375 -45.77 -36.05 -28.51
N GLY A 376 -45.71 -34.72 -28.65
CA GLY A 376 -46.73 -33.74 -28.26
C GLY A 376 -46.40 -33.01 -26.96
N ASP A 377 -46.68 -31.73 -26.80
CA ASP A 377 -47.09 -30.70 -27.72
C ASP A 377 -46.97 -29.35 -26.97
N THR A 378 -47.02 -28.28 -27.77
CA THR A 378 -47.31 -26.88 -27.46
C THR A 378 -47.99 -26.51 -26.11
N GLY A 379 -47.61 -25.35 -25.56
CA GLY A 379 -48.39 -24.69 -24.51
C GLY A 379 -47.81 -23.38 -24.04
N SER A 380 -48.05 -22.31 -24.80
CA SER A 380 -47.97 -20.92 -24.39
C SER A 380 -48.79 -20.65 -23.13
N ASP A 381 -48.28 -19.88 -22.17
CA ASP A 381 -49.17 -18.96 -21.46
C ASP A 381 -48.46 -17.72 -20.90
N THR A 382 -49.10 -16.59 -21.16
CA THR A 382 -48.72 -15.22 -20.83
C THR A 382 -49.79 -14.71 -19.88
N ALA A 383 -49.43 -14.39 -18.63
CA ALA A 383 -50.36 -13.65 -17.78
C ALA A 383 -49.64 -12.81 -16.71
N HIS A 384 -49.69 -11.51 -16.95
CA HIS A 384 -49.74 -10.40 -16.01
C HIS A 384 -49.86 -10.73 -14.50
N ARG A 385 -48.94 -10.19 -13.68
CA ARG A 385 -49.24 -9.91 -12.27
C ARG A 385 -48.83 -8.50 -11.83
N ARG A 386 -49.89 -7.69 -11.83
CA ARG A 386 -50.19 -6.44 -11.13
C ARG A 386 -49.27 -5.98 -9.99
N LEU A 387 -48.91 -4.70 -10.15
CA LEU A 387 -48.59 -3.69 -9.15
C LEU A 387 -49.48 -3.79 -7.90
N SER A 388 -48.86 -3.78 -6.72
CA SER A 388 -49.51 -3.43 -5.45
C SER A 388 -48.57 -2.54 -4.65
N SER A 389 -48.83 -1.24 -4.66
CA SER A 389 -48.20 -0.25 -3.78
C SER A 389 -48.88 -0.29 -2.41
N PRO A 390 -48.14 -0.26 -1.28
CA PRO A 390 -48.72 0.07 0.00
C PRO A 390 -48.52 1.55 0.35
N LYS A 391 -49.66 2.16 0.67
CA LYS A 391 -49.99 3.41 1.35
C LYS A 391 -49.04 3.77 2.53
N PRO A 392 -48.60 5.03 2.69
CA PRO A 392 -47.91 5.47 3.90
C PRO A 392 -48.91 5.85 4.99
N ALA A 393 -48.70 5.31 6.19
CA ALA A 393 -49.37 5.75 7.41
C ALA A 393 -48.51 6.82 8.11
N ALA A 394 -49.14 7.93 8.43
CA ALA A 394 -48.63 8.94 9.35
C ALA A 394 -48.49 8.35 10.76
N GLY A 395 -47.43 8.72 11.48
CA GLY A 395 -47.24 8.31 12.87
C GLY A 395 -45.94 8.85 13.45
N ASP A 396 -46.12 9.83 14.34
CA ASP A 396 -45.28 10.25 15.47
C ASP A 396 -43.78 10.47 15.30
N SER A 397 -43.46 11.76 15.35
CA SER A 397 -42.20 12.34 15.78
C SER A 397 -42.02 12.20 17.29
N ASP A 398 -41.13 11.30 17.71
CA ASP A 398 -40.52 11.33 19.05
C ASP A 398 -39.02 11.63 18.93
N HIS A 399 -38.64 12.75 19.54
CA HIS A 399 -37.28 13.28 19.57
C HIS A 399 -36.44 12.52 20.60
N ASP A 400 -35.79 11.43 20.16
CA ASP A 400 -34.76 10.78 20.96
C ASP A 400 -33.35 11.27 20.55
N THR A 401 -32.77 12.05 21.45
CA THR A 401 -31.44 12.66 21.30
C THR A 401 -30.38 11.59 21.58
N VAL A 402 -30.12 10.74 20.60
CA VAL A 402 -28.99 9.78 20.64
C VAL A 402 -27.70 10.55 20.44
N THR A 403 -26.97 10.78 21.53
CA THR A 403 -25.56 11.20 21.52
C THR A 403 -24.71 10.09 20.90
N ARG A 404 -24.66 10.07 19.56
CA ARG A 404 -23.81 9.18 18.78
C ARG A 404 -22.36 9.58 19.02
N ARG A 405 -21.73 8.93 20.01
CA ARG A 405 -20.29 8.99 20.25
C ARG A 405 -19.60 8.54 18.96
N VAL A 406 -19.04 9.48 18.22
CA VAL A 406 -18.27 9.23 17.01
C VAL A 406 -17.03 8.44 17.43
N SER A 407 -17.10 7.11 17.28
CA SER A 407 -15.95 6.23 17.39
C SER A 407 -14.94 6.68 16.33
N ARG A 408 -13.85 7.30 16.78
CA ARG A 408 -12.72 7.65 15.92
C ARG A 408 -12.31 6.40 15.12
N PRO A 409 -12.10 6.51 13.80
CA PRO A 409 -11.64 5.37 13.01
C PRO A 409 -10.32 4.86 13.60
N LYS A 410 -10.30 3.56 13.94
CA LYS A 410 -9.09 2.86 14.37
C LYS A 410 -8.06 3.01 13.25
N PRO A 411 -6.87 3.61 13.51
CA PRO A 411 -5.86 3.75 12.48
C PRO A 411 -5.47 2.36 11.95
N PRO A 412 -5.13 2.23 10.66
CA PRO A 412 -4.81 0.95 10.04
C PRO A 412 -3.70 0.25 10.84
N SER A 413 -4.06 -0.88 11.44
CA SER A 413 -3.15 -1.73 12.21
C SER A 413 -2.05 -2.23 11.29
N GLY A 414 -0.83 -1.71 11.47
CA GLY A 414 0.34 -2.19 10.74
C GLY A 414 1.50 -1.21 10.65
N ARG A 415 1.28 0.09 10.89
CA ARG A 415 2.39 1.06 11.00
C ARG A 415 2.65 1.38 12.46
N GLN A 416 3.71 0.78 13.00
CA GLN A 416 4.25 1.14 14.31
C GLN A 416 4.50 2.65 14.35
N SER A 417 4.05 3.29 15.42
CA SER A 417 4.27 4.73 15.60
C SER A 417 5.77 5.02 15.69
N THR A 418 6.20 6.24 15.34
CA THR A 418 7.60 6.64 15.49
C THR A 418 8.09 6.46 16.93
N ALA A 419 7.21 6.66 17.92
CA ALA A 419 7.51 6.43 19.32
C ALA A 419 7.80 4.94 19.62
N GLU A 420 7.00 4.02 19.11
CA GLU A 420 7.22 2.57 19.25
C GLU A 420 8.52 2.11 18.56
N ARG A 421 8.80 2.65 17.36
CA ARG A 421 10.03 2.33 16.62
C ARG A 421 11.29 2.84 17.34
N VAL A 422 11.19 4.00 17.99
CA VAL A 422 12.28 4.57 18.81
C VAL A 422 12.46 3.75 20.08
N ALA A 423 11.39 3.40 20.78
CA ALA A 423 11.44 2.55 21.98
C ALA A 423 12.05 1.17 21.69
N ALA A 424 11.66 0.51 20.60
CA ALA A 424 12.23 -0.76 20.17
C ALA A 424 13.73 -0.65 19.80
N ALA A 425 14.13 0.46 19.18
CA ALA A 425 15.53 0.69 18.84
C ALA A 425 16.41 0.95 20.08
N VAL A 426 15.89 1.69 21.07
CA VAL A 426 16.56 1.94 22.36
C VAL A 426 16.66 0.65 23.18
N ALA A 427 15.60 -0.17 23.20
CA ALA A 427 15.62 -1.47 23.88
C ALA A 427 16.67 -2.43 23.30
N LYS A 428 16.88 -2.40 21.98
CA LYS A 428 17.90 -3.24 21.31
C LYS A 428 19.33 -2.74 21.54
N ASN A 429 19.53 -1.44 21.74
CA ASN A 429 20.85 -0.87 22.02
C ASN A 429 20.72 0.41 22.88
N PRO A 430 20.81 0.28 24.22
CA PRO A 430 20.61 1.41 25.13
C PRO A 430 21.72 2.47 25.06
N ALA A 431 22.86 2.16 24.44
CA ALA A 431 23.99 3.09 24.27
C ALA A 431 23.87 4.00 23.05
N VAL A 432 22.82 3.88 22.23
CA VAL A 432 22.65 4.72 21.03
C VAL A 432 22.36 6.16 21.42
N LYS A 433 23.11 7.12 20.88
CA LYS A 433 22.87 8.55 21.11
C LYS A 433 21.56 9.02 20.42
N PRO A 434 20.77 9.93 21.03
CA PRO A 434 19.52 10.45 20.46
C PRO A 434 19.65 11.01 19.05
N ASP A 435 20.76 11.68 18.72
CA ASP A 435 20.99 12.27 17.40
C ASP A 435 21.14 11.21 16.29
N ALA A 436 21.70 10.04 16.62
CA ALA A 436 21.80 8.94 15.67
C ALA A 436 20.41 8.36 15.33
N LEU A 437 19.50 8.33 16.31
CA LEU A 437 18.12 7.90 16.10
C LEU A 437 17.29 8.95 15.36
N ALA A 438 17.51 10.24 15.64
CA ALA A 438 16.91 11.35 14.92
C ALA A 438 17.24 11.26 13.41
N LYS A 439 18.52 11.04 13.08
CA LYS A 439 18.99 10.83 11.71
C LYS A 439 18.41 9.55 11.08
N LYS A 440 18.35 8.44 11.83
CA LYS A 440 17.84 7.15 11.35
C LYS A 440 16.34 7.18 11.02
N PHE A 441 15.55 7.91 11.80
CA PHE A 441 14.10 7.98 11.66
C PHE A 441 13.61 9.23 10.92
N GLY A 442 14.50 10.15 10.55
CA GLY A 442 14.14 11.38 9.84
C GLY A 442 13.26 12.32 10.67
N VAL A 443 13.49 12.35 11.99
CA VAL A 443 12.72 13.19 12.93
C VAL A 443 13.66 14.04 13.77
N SER A 444 13.15 15.13 14.36
CA SER A 444 13.96 16.02 15.20
C SER A 444 14.45 15.32 16.47
N THR A 445 15.64 15.68 16.97
CA THR A 445 16.17 15.19 18.25
C THR A 445 15.19 15.44 19.41
N ARG A 446 14.44 16.55 19.38
CA ARG A 446 13.39 16.86 20.38
C ARG A 446 12.25 15.84 20.36
N THR A 447 11.87 15.32 19.19
CA THR A 447 10.86 14.26 19.04
C THR A 447 11.37 12.94 19.62
N ILE A 448 12.65 12.61 19.39
CA ILE A 448 13.30 11.43 19.97
C ILE A 448 13.38 11.53 21.50
N GLN A 449 13.76 12.69 22.04
CA GLN A 449 13.84 12.92 23.49
C GLN A 449 12.48 12.84 24.19
N ARG A 450 11.38 13.30 23.55
CA ARG A 450 10.02 13.12 24.10
C ARG A 450 9.56 11.66 24.12
N ALA A 451 9.99 10.87 23.15
CA ALA A 451 9.68 9.45 23.05
C ALA A 451 10.67 8.57 23.83
N TRP A 452 11.75 9.15 24.36
CA TRP A 452 12.74 8.43 25.14
C TRP A 452 12.11 8.02 26.46
N PRO A 453 12.07 6.71 26.80
CA PRO A 453 11.63 6.30 28.12
C PRO A 453 12.57 6.97 29.13
N LYS A 454 12.02 7.84 29.98
CA LYS A 454 12.76 8.40 31.10
C LYS A 454 13.29 7.20 31.87
N GLN A 455 14.60 6.96 31.85
CA GLN A 455 15.22 5.96 32.70
C GLN A 455 14.88 6.37 34.13
N THR A 456 13.86 5.75 34.72
CA THR A 456 13.69 5.73 36.15
C THR A 456 15.00 5.20 36.69
N ALA A 457 15.76 6.07 37.38
CA ALA A 457 17.00 5.72 38.02
C ALA A 457 16.70 4.59 39.01
N VAL A 458 16.92 3.37 38.57
CA VAL A 458 16.85 2.19 39.42
C VAL A 458 18.26 1.99 39.95
N ASN A 459 18.34 2.22 41.26
CA ASN A 459 19.37 1.83 42.22
C ASN A 459 20.48 2.85 42.51
N GLY A 460 20.37 3.40 43.73
CA GLY A 460 21.55 3.72 44.51
C GLY A 460 22.36 2.45 44.74
N HIS A 461 23.62 2.48 44.31
CA HIS A 461 24.68 1.76 44.98
C HIS A 461 25.88 2.68 45.05
N ASP A 462 26.09 3.17 46.26
CA ASP A 462 27.18 4.02 46.67
C ASP A 462 28.44 3.15 46.79
N HIS A 463 29.32 3.21 45.79
CA HIS A 463 30.66 2.63 45.85
C HIS A 463 31.66 3.74 46.22
N SER A 464 31.68 4.14 47.49
CA SER A 464 32.82 4.82 48.07
C SER A 464 33.05 4.36 49.52
N LYS A 465 33.97 3.40 49.70
CA LYS A 465 34.86 3.27 50.86
C LYS A 465 35.77 2.05 50.66
N GLY A 466 37.08 2.29 50.58
CA GLY A 466 38.10 1.27 50.45
C GLY A 466 39.44 1.85 49.96
N ALA A 467 40.05 2.70 50.80
CA ALA A 467 41.47 3.03 50.80
C ALA A 467 41.93 3.03 52.26
#